data_AF-A0A3D8Y9K4-F1
#
_entry.id   AF-A0A3D8Y9K4-F1
#
_cell.length_a   1.000
_cell.length_b   1.000
_cell.length_c   1.000
_cell.angle_alpha   90.00
_cell.angle_beta   90.00
_cell.angle_gamma   90.00
#
_symmetry.space_group_name_H-M   'P 1'
#
loop_
_entity.id
_entity.type
_entity.pdbx_description
1 polymer ?
#
loop_
_entity_poly.entity_id
_entity_poly.type
_entity_poly.pdbx_seq_one_letter_code
_entity_poly.pdbx_strand_id
1 'polypeptide(L)' 'MKTESIYLDEINRLLADYLKEIENSNLKPLSAQVYQVQSKNFVRWINDEFVPGEVKKKTLKDRAEKKK' A
#
# COMPACT_ATOMS: atom_id res chain seq x y z
N MET A 1 -9.50 3.90 8.47
CA MET A 1 -9.37 5.28 9.03
C MET A 1 -9.85 6.20 7.93
N LYS A 2 -10.87 7.04 8.13
CA LYS A 2 -11.34 7.92 7.05
C LYS A 2 -10.49 9.19 7.05
N THR A 3 -9.54 9.24 6.14
CA THR A 3 -8.73 10.43 5.87
C THR A 3 -9.49 11.33 4.91
N GLU A 4 -9.51 12.65 5.14
CA GLU A 4 -10.15 13.57 4.21
C GLU A 4 -9.39 13.60 2.88
N SER A 5 -10.12 13.78 1.77
CA SER A 5 -9.56 13.74 0.41
C SER A 5 -8.38 14.69 0.22
N ILE A 6 -8.46 15.89 0.81
CA ILE A 6 -7.40 16.90 0.72
C ILE A 6 -6.06 16.42 1.30
N TYR A 7 -6.12 15.62 2.37
CA TYR A 7 -4.93 15.07 3.00
C TYR A 7 -4.44 13.84 2.24
N LEU A 8 -5.34 13.05 1.64
CA LEU A 8 -4.96 11.93 0.79
C LEU A 8 -4.17 12.39 -0.44
N ASP A 9 -4.57 13.49 -1.07
CA ASP A 9 -3.85 14.04 -2.23
C ASP A 9 -2.42 14.45 -1.85
N GLU A 10 -2.26 15.17 -0.74
CA GLU A 10 -0.94 15.58 -0.25
C GLU A 10 -0.09 14.39 0.21
N ILE A 11 -0.69 13.41 0.87
CA ILE A 11 0.00 12.18 1.29
C ILE A 11 0.49 11.39 0.06
N ASN A 12 -0.29 11.31 -1.01
CA ASN A 12 0.14 10.67 -2.25
C ASN A 12 1.30 11.42 -2.92
N ARG A 13 1.26 12.76 -2.90
CA ARG A 13 2.38 13.60 -3.36
C ARG A 13 3.66 13.33 -2.56
N LEU A 14 3.55 13.32 -1.23
CA LEU A 14 4.67 13.03 -0.32
C LEU A 14 5.19 11.59 -0.48
N LEU A 15 4.32 10.61 -0.74
CA LEU A 15 4.73 9.24 -1.03
C LEU A 15 5.57 9.19 -2.30
N ALA A 16 5.19 9.91 -3.36
CA ALA A 16 5.95 9.94 -4.60
C ALA A 16 7.36 10.53 -4.38
N ASP A 17 7.46 11.62 -3.62
CA ASP A 17 8.73 12.26 -3.26
C ASP A 17 9.60 11.29 -2.44
N TYR A 18 9.02 10.63 -1.43
CA TYR A 18 9.71 9.66 -0.59
C TYR A 18 10.25 8.45 -1.35
N LEU A 19 9.48 7.89 -2.30
CA LEU A 19 9.93 6.77 -3.11
C LEU A 19 11.12 7.16 -3.98
N LYS A 20 11.11 8.38 -4.53
CA LYS A 20 12.23 8.93 -5.28
C LYS A 20 13.47 9.15 -4.40
N GLU A 21 13.30 9.58 -3.15
CA GLU A 21 14.41 9.67 -2.20
C GLU A 21 15.03 8.29 -1.92
N ILE A 22 14.21 7.25 -1.74
CA ILE A 22 14.71 5.88 -1.56
C ILE A 22 15.50 5.41 -2.79
N GLU A 23 14.98 5.64 -4.00
CA GLU A 23 15.64 5.23 -5.24
C GLU A 23 17.01 5.89 -5.44
N ASN A 24 17.17 7.13 -4.98
CA ASN A 24 18.43 7.88 -5.07
C ASN A 24 19.34 7.69 -3.84
N SER A 25 18.90 6.92 -2.84
CA SER A 25 19.66 6.69 -1.62
C SER A 25 20.70 5.58 -1.77
N ASN A 26 21.71 5.59 -0.90
CA ASN A 26 22.69 4.50 -0.80
C ASN A 26 22.23 3.38 0.17
N LEU A 27 20.93 3.14 0.26
CA LEU A 27 20.37 2.10 1.13
C LEU A 27 20.69 0.70 0.59
N LYS A 28 20.82 -0.27 1.51
CA LYS A 28 20.89 -1.68 1.10
C LYS A 28 19.62 -2.06 0.34
N PRO A 29 19.70 -2.88 -0.73
CA PRO A 29 18.55 -3.23 -1.56
C PRO A 29 17.33 -3.75 -0.77
N LEU A 30 17.57 -4.61 0.23
CA LEU A 30 16.50 -5.11 1.09
C LEU A 30 15.83 -4.01 1.92
N SER A 31 16.62 -3.07 2.45
CA SER A 31 16.09 -1.94 3.23
C SER A 31 15.24 -1.02 2.36
N ALA A 32 15.71 -0.70 1.15
CA ALA A 32 14.96 0.08 0.17
C ALA A 32 13.62 -0.59 -0.15
N GLN A 33 13.64 -1.89 -0.44
CA GLN A 33 12.43 -2.67 -0.71
C GLN A 33 11.44 -2.65 0.47
N VAL A 34 11.93 -2.86 1.70
CA VAL A 34 11.08 -2.83 2.90
C VAL A 34 10.42 -1.47 3.05
N TYR A 35 11.16 -0.37 2.93
CA TYR A 35 10.60 0.97 3.06
C TYR A 35 9.57 1.30 1.98
N GLN A 36 9.83 0.94 0.72
CA GLN A 36 8.87 1.11 -0.37
C GLN A 36 7.59 0.31 -0.14
N VAL A 37 7.70 -0.94 0.32
CA VAL A 37 6.53 -1.80 0.58
C VAL A 37 5.71 -1.27 1.74
N GLN A 38 6.34 -0.92 2.86
CA GLN A 38 5.64 -0.47 4.06
C GLN A 38 4.95 0.88 3.85
N SER A 39 5.60 1.84 3.19
CA SER A 39 5.01 3.15 2.89
C SER A 39 3.81 3.03 1.94
N LYS A 40 3.93 2.24 0.86
CA LYS A 40 2.80 1.98 -0.05
C LYS A 40 1.63 1.31 0.68
N ASN A 41 1.89 0.31 1.52
CA ASN A 41 0.84 -0.36 2.28
C ASN A 41 0.15 0.56 3.28
N PHE A 42 0.91 1.46 3.92
CA PHE A 42 0.36 2.48 4.80
C PHE A 42 -0.61 3.39 4.05
N VAL A 43 -0.22 3.93 2.89
CA VAL A 43 -1.08 4.80 2.09
C VAL A 43 -2.34 4.07 1.62
N ARG A 44 -2.20 2.82 1.16
CA ARG A 44 -3.36 1.98 0.80
C ARG A 44 -4.32 1.74 1.96
N TRP A 45 -3.81 1.64 3.19
CA TRP A 45 -4.64 1.47 4.38
C TRP A 45 -5.46 2.72 4.71
N ILE A 46 -4.82 3.89 4.68
CA ILE A 46 -5.52 5.16 4.97
C ILE A 46 -6.42 5.62 3.81
N ASN A 47 -6.22 5.07 2.61
CA ASN A 47 -7.10 5.20 1.44
C ASN A 47 -8.23 4.14 1.40
N ASP A 48 -8.35 3.31 2.44
CA ASP A 48 -9.38 2.26 2.56
C ASP A 48 -9.32 1.18 1.46
N GLU A 49 -8.19 1.05 0.74
CA GLU A 49 -7.97 0.01 -0.27
C GLU A 49 -7.56 -1.33 0.34
N PHE A 50 -7.16 -1.32 1.61
CA PHE A 50 -6.61 -2.46 2.32
C PHE A 50 -6.77 -2.30 3.83
N VAL A 51 -7.02 -3.39 4.54
CA VAL A 51 -7.00 -3.42 6.01
C VAL A 51 -5.88 -4.35 6.48
N PRO A 52 -4.91 -3.86 7.27
CA PRO A 52 -3.85 -4.69 7.85
C PRO A 52 -4.43 -5.87 8.63
N GLY A 53 -3.95 -7.08 8.32
CA GLY A 53 -4.40 -8.31 8.97
C GLY A 53 -5.73 -8.87 8.44
N GLU A 54 -6.43 -8.19 7.53
CA GLU A 54 -7.53 -8.85 6.82
C GLU A 54 -6.98 -9.90 5.86
N VAL A 55 -7.20 -11.16 6.22
CA VAL A 55 -7.14 -12.26 5.26
C VAL A 55 -8.35 -12.08 4.36
N LYS A 56 -8.17 -11.84 3.05
CA LYS A 56 -9.28 -11.79 2.08
C LYS A 56 -10.23 -12.95 2.38
N LYS A 57 -11.42 -12.66 2.93
CA LYS A 57 -12.48 -13.66 3.03
C LYS A 57 -12.76 -14.08 1.59
N LYS A 58 -12.35 -15.29 1.21
CA LYS A 58 -12.72 -15.86 -0.09
C LYS A 58 -14.22 -15.70 -0.21
N THR A 59 -14.65 -14.83 -1.11
CA THR A 59 -16.06 -14.67 -1.42
C THR A 59 -16.55 -15.98 -2.00
N LEU A 60 -17.82 -16.33 -1.78
CA LEU A 60 -18.42 -17.55 -2.36
C LEU A 60 -18.22 -17.61 -3.89
N LYS A 61 -18.09 -16.45 -4.55
CA LYS A 61 -17.72 -16.32 -5.97
C LYS A 61 -16.34 -16.90 -6.31
N ASP A 62 -15.32 -16.69 -5.48
CA ASP A 62 -13.95 -17.20 -5.72
C ASP A 62 -13.85 -18.74 -5.62
N ARG A 63 -14.83 -19.38 -4.96
CA ARG A 63 -14.93 -20.85 -4.87
C ARG A 63 -15.65 -21.46 -6.08
N ALA A 64 -16.48 -20.69 -6.78
CA ALA A 64 -17.25 -21.15 -7.93
C ALA A 64 -16.40 -21.21 -9.22
N GLU A 65 -15.44 -20.30 -9.38
CA GLU A 65 -14.58 -20.23 -10.58
C GLU A 65 -13.46 -21.29 -10.60
N LYS A 66 -13.08 -21.83 -9.43
CA LYS A 66 -12.09 -22.92 -9.33
C LYS A 66 -12.66 -24.32 -9.61
N LYS A 67 -13.95 -24.45 -9.90
CA LYS A 67 -14.63 -25.73 -10.18
C LYS A 67 -15.01 -25.92 -11.66
N LYS A 68 -14.51 -25.09 -12.58
CA LYS A 68 -14.63 -25.30 -14.02
C LYS A 68 -13.30 -25.72 -14.62
#